data_AF-A0A941VMW4-F1
#
_entry.id   AF-A0A941VMW4-F1
#
_cell.length_a   1.000
_cell.length_b   1.000
_cell.length_c   1.000
_cell.angle_alpha   90.00
_cell.angle_beta   90.00
_cell.angle_gamma   90.00
#
_symmetry.space_group_name_H-M   'P 1'
#
loop_
_entity.id
_entity.type
_entity.pdbx_description
1 polymer ?
#
loop_
_entity_poly.entity_id
_entity_poly.type
_entity_poly.pdbx_seq_one_letter_code
_entity_poly.pdbx_strand_id
1 'polypeptide(L)'
;EITLNTGPDEIAVCNLGSVNLPAHLDLSTGLLDMEKLRRTVGTAMRMLDNVIDLNFYNVNKARNSNFKHRPVGLGIMGFQDCLHMLRMPYGSPAAVEFADRSMEQIAYTTYSASADLAEERGPYSTFKGSLWERGVLPLDSVKLLAEERGGYVECDMSTTLDWDSLRSRIQRVGMRNSNCLAIAPTATIANITGLSQCIEPTYQNLYVKSNLSGEFTVVNEFLVRDLKKLNLWDEVMIADLKYFDGTLSKIDRVPPDVRSLYATAFEMDASWLVECAARRQKWVDQSQSLNIYMAGASGKKLDETYKLAWLRGLKTTYYLRTLGATSTEKSTSKAGQLNAVPSDGGMSADEQPKACSILDPECEACQ
;
A
#
# COMPACT_ATOMS: atom_id res chain seq x y z
N GLU A 1 5.36 4.13 10.02
CA GLU A 1 5.80 2.71 9.90
C GLU A 1 7.03 2.34 10.74
N ILE A 2 7.99 3.25 10.97
CA ILE A 2 9.24 2.94 11.68
C ILE A 2 9.12 3.15 13.19
N THR A 3 9.58 2.19 13.98
CA THR A 3 9.54 2.23 15.45
C THR A 3 10.89 1.80 16.04
N LEU A 4 11.91 2.61 15.79
CA LEU A 4 13.29 2.37 16.22
C LEU A 4 13.68 3.29 17.38
N ASN A 5 14.58 2.80 18.23
CA ASN A 5 15.09 3.57 19.36
C ASN A 5 15.91 4.79 18.88
N THR A 6 15.82 5.88 19.63
CA THR A 6 16.65 7.08 19.48
C THR A 6 17.21 7.49 20.83
N GLY A 7 18.30 8.24 20.83
CA GLY A 7 18.94 8.70 22.06
C GLY A 7 19.96 9.81 21.83
N PRO A 8 20.64 10.28 22.90
CA PRO A 8 21.63 11.34 22.80
C PRO A 8 22.73 11.06 21.76
N ASP A 9 23.12 9.79 21.60
CA ASP A 9 24.20 9.35 20.70
C ASP A 9 23.71 8.50 19.50
N GLU A 10 22.40 8.38 19.33
CA GLU A 10 21.79 7.48 18.35
C GLU A 10 20.64 8.17 17.60
N ILE A 11 20.83 8.36 16.29
CA ILE A 11 19.78 8.76 15.36
C ILE A 11 19.42 7.52 14.54
N ALA A 12 18.19 7.03 14.67
CA ALA A 12 17.74 5.86 13.91
C ALA A 12 17.78 6.13 12.40
N VAL A 13 18.14 5.10 11.64
CA VAL A 13 18.18 5.15 10.17
C VAL A 13 17.26 4.08 9.62
N CYS A 14 16.53 4.43 8.57
CA CYS A 14 15.59 3.54 7.92
C CYS A 14 16.18 3.04 6.58
N ASN A 15 16.33 1.72 6.44
CA ASN A 15 16.80 1.07 5.22
C ASN A 15 15.63 0.28 4.62
N LEU A 16 15.02 0.78 3.54
CA LEU A 16 13.72 0.31 3.05
C LEU A 16 13.80 -0.48 1.75
N GLY A 17 12.92 -1.49 1.64
CA GLY A 17 12.62 -2.21 0.40
C GLY A 17 11.16 -2.66 0.40
N SER A 18 10.63 -3.08 -0.74
CA SER A 18 9.25 -3.61 -0.81
C SER A 18 9.11 -4.75 -1.78
N VAL A 19 8.42 -5.80 -1.35
CA VAL A 19 8.10 -6.98 -2.18
C VAL A 19 6.89 -6.67 -3.07
N ASN A 20 7.02 -6.92 -4.36
CA ASN A 20 5.90 -6.96 -5.31
C ASN A 20 5.07 -8.22 -5.04
N LEU A 21 3.92 -8.09 -4.36
CA LEU A 21 3.07 -9.24 -4.03
C LEU A 21 2.48 -9.94 -5.28
N PRO A 22 1.91 -9.23 -6.28
CA PRO A 22 1.36 -9.88 -7.46
C PRO A 22 2.34 -10.81 -8.19
N ALA A 23 3.64 -10.49 -8.19
CA ALA A 23 4.66 -11.34 -8.80
C ALA A 23 4.86 -12.68 -8.08
N HIS A 24 4.38 -12.83 -6.84
CA HIS A 24 4.52 -14.04 -6.03
C HIS A 24 3.18 -14.76 -5.81
N LEU A 25 2.07 -14.20 -6.29
CA LEU A 25 0.75 -14.77 -6.10
C LEU A 25 0.55 -16.01 -7.00
N ASP A 26 0.22 -17.14 -6.40
CA ASP A 26 -0.25 -18.33 -7.10
C ASP A 26 -1.78 -18.34 -7.10
N LEU A 27 -2.37 -18.15 -8.28
CA LEU A 27 -3.82 -18.09 -8.46
C LEU A 27 -4.51 -19.43 -8.24
N SER A 28 -3.79 -20.56 -8.31
CA SER A 28 -4.39 -21.87 -8.09
C SER A 28 -4.64 -22.17 -6.61
N THR A 29 -3.79 -21.62 -5.73
CA THR A 29 -3.88 -21.79 -4.28
C THR A 29 -4.45 -20.57 -3.57
N GLY A 30 -4.39 -19.40 -4.20
CA GLY A 30 -4.76 -18.12 -3.58
C GLY A 30 -3.74 -17.61 -2.56
N LEU A 31 -2.56 -18.23 -2.49
CA LEU A 31 -1.48 -17.93 -1.55
C LEU A 31 -0.22 -17.44 -2.30
N LEU A 32 0.77 -16.98 -1.54
CA LEU A 32 2.08 -16.66 -2.13
C LEU A 32 2.90 -17.93 -2.36
N ASP A 33 3.59 -18.01 -3.50
CA ASP A 33 4.60 -19.02 -3.80
C ASP A 33 5.78 -18.85 -2.83
N MET A 34 5.84 -19.74 -1.82
CA MET A 34 6.85 -19.72 -0.76
C MET A 34 8.27 -19.95 -1.29
N GLU A 35 8.45 -20.71 -2.37
CA GLU A 35 9.77 -20.98 -2.92
C GLU A 35 10.32 -19.75 -3.64
N LYS A 36 9.49 -19.12 -4.47
CA LYS A 36 9.83 -17.84 -5.09
C LYS A 36 10.03 -16.76 -4.03
N LEU A 37 9.18 -16.72 -3.01
CA LEU A 37 9.29 -15.74 -1.95
C LEU A 37 10.60 -15.86 -1.17
N ARG A 38 11.04 -17.08 -0.84
CA ARG A 38 12.33 -17.31 -0.17
C ARG A 38 13.52 -16.77 -0.96
N ARG A 39 13.53 -16.96 -2.27
CA ARG A 39 14.59 -16.43 -3.15
C ARG A 39 14.57 -14.91 -3.21
N THR A 40 13.40 -14.31 -3.43
CA THR A 40 13.26 -12.85 -3.53
C THR A 40 13.54 -12.16 -2.21
N VAL A 41 12.93 -12.60 -1.11
CA VAL A 41 13.10 -12.02 0.23
C VAL A 41 14.51 -12.24 0.75
N GLY A 42 15.10 -13.42 0.53
CA GLY A 42 16.50 -13.67 0.90
C GLY A 42 17.47 -12.70 0.21
N THR A 43 17.23 -12.42 -1.09
CA THR A 43 18.00 -11.43 -1.84
C THR A 43 17.73 -10.01 -1.32
N ALA A 44 16.47 -9.65 -1.10
CA ALA A 44 16.08 -8.33 -0.60
C ALA A 44 16.69 -8.04 0.78
N MET A 45 16.64 -8.98 1.72
CA MET A 45 17.24 -8.83 3.04
C MET A 45 18.75 -8.66 2.98
N ARG A 46 19.44 -9.41 2.11
CA ARG A 46 20.88 -9.21 1.87
C ARG A 46 21.18 -7.84 1.28
N MET A 47 20.38 -7.37 0.32
CA MET A 47 20.52 -6.03 -0.25
C MET A 47 20.35 -4.95 0.83
N LEU A 48 19.33 -5.07 1.68
CA LEU A 48 19.08 -4.13 2.77
C LEU A 48 20.20 -4.16 3.83
N ASP A 49 20.69 -5.34 4.21
CA ASP A 49 21.82 -5.45 5.13
C ASP A 49 23.11 -4.84 4.53
N ASN A 50 23.36 -5.03 3.23
CA ASN A 50 24.49 -4.41 2.53
C ASN A 50 24.38 -2.88 2.48
N VAL A 51 23.18 -2.31 2.33
CA VAL A 51 22.97 -0.86 2.33
C VAL A 51 23.47 -0.23 3.63
N ILE A 52 23.34 -0.90 4.78
CA ILE A 52 23.85 -0.39 6.06
C ILE A 52 25.37 -0.13 5.99
N ASP A 53 26.12 -1.01 5.35
CA ASP A 53 27.58 -0.90 5.27
C ASP A 53 28.03 0.07 4.18
N LEU A 54 27.27 0.18 3.09
CA LEU A 54 27.58 1.02 1.93
C LEU A 54 27.07 2.47 2.05
N ASN A 55 26.07 2.71 2.89
CA ASN A 55 25.43 4.01 2.99
C ASN A 55 26.42 5.08 3.52
N PHE A 56 26.35 6.28 2.95
CA PHE A 56 27.07 7.44 3.47
C PHE A 56 26.26 8.11 4.59
N TYR A 57 26.85 8.23 5.78
CA TYR A 57 26.19 8.83 6.94
C TYR A 57 26.72 10.24 7.18
N ASN A 58 25.86 11.24 7.03
CA ASN A 58 26.20 12.65 7.27
C ASN A 58 26.55 12.95 8.74
N VAL A 59 26.05 12.15 9.68
CA VAL A 59 26.26 12.34 11.12
C VAL A 59 26.66 11.03 11.80
N ASN A 60 27.67 11.09 12.68
CA ASN A 60 28.21 9.91 13.36
C ASN A 60 27.16 9.18 14.22
N LYS A 61 26.20 9.91 14.81
CA LYS A 61 25.10 9.31 15.60
C LYS A 61 24.23 8.36 14.77
N ALA A 62 24.03 8.67 13.48
CA ALA A 62 23.28 7.84 12.56
C ALA A 62 24.06 6.57 12.20
N ARG A 63 25.35 6.72 11.89
CA ARG A 63 26.25 5.59 11.64
C ARG A 63 26.32 4.66 12.85
N ASN A 64 26.48 5.22 14.05
CA ASN A 64 26.53 4.50 15.31
C ASN A 64 25.29 3.62 15.49
N SER A 65 24.09 4.22 15.41
CA SER A 65 22.82 3.49 15.55
C SER A 65 22.67 2.38 14.51
N ASN A 66 22.91 2.68 13.23
CA ASN A 66 22.67 1.70 12.16
C ASN A 66 23.66 0.53 12.21
N PHE A 67 24.94 0.75 12.55
CA PHE A 67 25.92 -0.34 12.71
C PHE A 67 25.65 -1.19 13.96
N LYS A 68 25.15 -0.58 15.04
CA LYS A 68 24.91 -1.25 16.32
C LYS A 68 23.69 -2.17 16.29
N HIS A 69 22.61 -1.73 15.65
CA HIS A 69 21.32 -2.43 15.65
C HIS A 69 20.98 -3.08 14.30
N ARG A 70 21.53 -2.56 13.21
CA ARG A 70 21.30 -3.01 11.84
C ARG A 70 19.82 -3.15 11.45
N PRO A 71 18.93 -2.19 11.77
CA PRO A 71 17.52 -2.29 11.43
C PRO A 71 17.29 -2.17 9.92
N VAL A 72 16.36 -2.95 9.39
CA VAL A 72 15.86 -2.82 8.02
C VAL A 72 14.33 -2.83 8.02
N GLY A 73 13.73 -2.32 6.94
CA GLY A 73 12.28 -2.28 6.77
C GLY A 73 11.89 -2.84 5.41
N LEU A 74 11.64 -4.14 5.35
CA LEU A 74 11.04 -4.78 4.19
C LEU A 74 9.52 -4.66 4.30
N GLY A 75 8.93 -3.98 3.32
CA GLY A 75 7.49 -3.82 3.15
C GLY A 75 6.93 -4.66 1.99
N ILE A 76 5.70 -4.36 1.62
CA ILE A 76 4.97 -4.98 0.51
C ILE A 76 4.31 -3.90 -0.35
N MET A 77 4.03 -4.21 -1.62
CA MET A 77 3.22 -3.41 -2.54
C MET A 77 2.38 -4.29 -3.45
N GLY A 78 1.37 -3.72 -4.10
CA GLY A 78 0.45 -4.47 -4.95
C GLY A 78 -0.58 -5.31 -4.19
N PHE A 79 -0.91 -4.94 -2.93
CA PHE A 79 -1.90 -5.70 -2.14
C PHE A 79 -3.29 -5.68 -2.79
N GLN A 80 -3.79 -4.50 -3.19
CA GLN A 80 -5.08 -4.36 -3.89
C GLN A 80 -5.07 -5.09 -5.24
N ASP A 81 -3.95 -5.12 -5.94
CA ASP A 81 -3.83 -5.88 -7.20
C ASP A 81 -4.01 -7.38 -6.96
N CYS A 82 -3.42 -7.93 -5.90
CA CYS A 82 -3.66 -9.31 -5.50
C CYS A 82 -5.14 -9.57 -5.23
N LEU A 83 -5.82 -8.66 -4.52
CA LEU A 83 -7.24 -8.78 -4.26
C LEU A 83 -8.08 -8.79 -5.56
N HIS A 84 -7.76 -7.92 -6.53
CA HIS A 84 -8.40 -7.95 -7.85
C HIS A 84 -8.15 -9.27 -8.59
N MET A 85 -6.91 -9.77 -8.57
CA MET A 85 -6.53 -11.04 -9.19
C MET A 85 -7.27 -12.24 -8.57
N LEU A 86 -7.49 -12.22 -7.25
CA LEU A 86 -8.20 -13.24 -6.49
C LEU A 86 -9.73 -13.06 -6.48
N ARG A 87 -10.27 -12.01 -7.13
CA ARG A 87 -11.71 -11.67 -7.11
C ARG A 87 -12.24 -11.36 -5.69
N MET A 88 -11.41 -10.78 -4.84
CA MET A 88 -11.76 -10.45 -3.45
C MET A 88 -12.01 -8.95 -3.31
N PRO A 89 -13.24 -8.51 -2.95
CA PRO A 89 -13.46 -7.15 -2.50
C PRO A 89 -12.57 -6.83 -1.28
N TYR A 90 -11.96 -5.65 -1.22
CA TYR A 90 -11.15 -5.26 -0.07
C TYR A 90 -11.97 -5.27 1.22
N GLY A 91 -13.21 -4.77 1.16
CA GLY A 91 -14.13 -4.74 2.30
C GLY A 91 -14.79 -6.09 2.59
N SER A 92 -14.00 -7.15 2.73
CA SER A 92 -14.51 -8.51 2.95
C SER A 92 -13.67 -9.31 3.95
N PRO A 93 -14.27 -10.31 4.63
CA PRO A 93 -13.51 -11.24 5.47
C PRO A 93 -12.41 -12.00 4.70
N ALA A 94 -12.62 -12.27 3.41
CA ALA A 94 -11.61 -12.93 2.58
C ALA A 94 -10.34 -12.09 2.40
N ALA A 95 -10.48 -10.76 2.25
CA ALA A 95 -9.34 -9.85 2.18
C ALA A 95 -8.60 -9.75 3.54
N VAL A 96 -9.33 -9.82 4.66
CA VAL A 96 -8.75 -9.87 6.01
C VAL A 96 -7.92 -11.15 6.21
N GLU A 97 -8.45 -12.29 5.78
CA GLU A 97 -7.72 -13.57 5.83
C GLU A 97 -6.49 -13.55 4.91
N PHE A 98 -6.63 -13.03 3.68
CA PHE A 98 -5.50 -12.87 2.78
C PHE A 98 -4.43 -11.94 3.37
N ALA A 99 -4.81 -10.83 4.01
CA ALA A 99 -3.89 -9.93 4.70
C ALA A 99 -3.11 -10.65 5.82
N ASP A 100 -3.77 -11.56 6.54
CA ASP A 100 -3.14 -12.39 7.57
C ASP A 100 -2.11 -13.36 6.95
N ARG A 101 -2.57 -14.23 6.06
CA ARG A 101 -1.76 -15.33 5.50
C ARG A 101 -0.60 -14.83 4.66
N SER A 102 -0.84 -13.84 3.79
CA SER A 102 0.22 -13.28 2.96
C SER A 102 1.32 -12.65 3.83
N MET A 103 0.96 -11.99 4.93
CA MET A 103 1.94 -11.37 5.83
C MET A 103 2.63 -12.39 6.74
N GLU A 104 1.96 -13.47 7.14
CA GLU A 104 2.60 -14.60 7.84
C GLU A 104 3.72 -15.21 6.97
N GLN A 105 3.44 -15.46 5.69
CA GLN A 105 4.39 -15.99 4.71
C GLN A 105 5.59 -15.05 4.51
N ILE A 106 5.34 -13.73 4.38
CA ILE A 106 6.38 -12.70 4.26
C ILE A 106 7.23 -12.66 5.53
N ALA A 107 6.61 -12.61 6.70
CA ALA A 107 7.32 -12.48 7.97
C ALA A 107 8.20 -13.69 8.25
N TYR A 108 7.66 -14.90 8.09
CA TYR A 108 8.41 -16.14 8.27
C TYR A 108 9.66 -16.18 7.40
N THR A 109 9.49 -15.87 6.11
CA THR A 109 10.58 -15.86 5.14
C THR A 109 11.62 -14.77 5.45
N THR A 110 11.16 -13.59 5.89
CA THR A 110 12.03 -12.46 6.22
C THR A 110 12.88 -12.74 7.44
N TYR A 111 12.28 -13.26 8.51
CA TYR A 111 13.02 -13.60 9.73
C TYR A 111 13.96 -14.78 9.51
N SER A 112 13.56 -15.77 8.72
CA SER A 112 14.47 -16.83 8.29
C SER A 112 15.67 -16.27 7.53
N ALA A 113 15.48 -15.33 6.60
CA ALA A 113 16.58 -14.72 5.85
C ALA A 113 17.53 -13.90 6.74
N SER A 114 17.02 -13.21 7.76
CA SER A 114 17.86 -12.52 8.74
C SER A 114 18.67 -13.50 9.61
N ALA A 115 18.10 -14.66 9.94
CA ALA A 115 18.81 -15.75 10.61
C ALA A 115 19.89 -16.38 9.70
N ASP A 116 19.61 -16.58 8.40
CA ASP A 116 20.60 -17.03 7.42
C ASP A 116 21.81 -16.09 7.38
N LEU A 117 21.55 -14.77 7.35
CA LEU A 117 22.60 -13.75 7.38
C LEU A 117 23.35 -13.72 8.72
N ALA A 118 22.71 -14.09 9.84
CA ALA A 118 23.37 -14.20 11.13
C ALA A 118 24.33 -15.39 11.18
N GLU A 119 23.98 -16.52 10.57
CA GLU A 119 24.88 -17.68 10.44
C GLU A 119 26.13 -17.33 9.61
N GLU A 120 25.98 -16.51 8.57
CA GLU A 120 27.10 -16.09 7.70
C GLU A 120 27.96 -14.96 8.29
N ARG A 121 27.31 -13.93 8.85
CA ARG A 121 27.95 -12.64 9.19
C ARG A 121 27.98 -12.35 10.68
N GLY A 122 27.42 -13.24 11.50
CA GLY A 122 27.16 -13.03 12.92
C GLY A 122 25.91 -12.16 13.17
N PRO A 123 25.31 -12.28 14.36
CA PRO A 123 24.18 -11.44 14.76
C PRO A 123 24.57 -9.96 14.92
N TYR A 124 23.58 -9.06 14.93
CA TYR A 124 23.84 -7.65 15.24
C TYR A 124 24.39 -7.45 16.66
N SER A 125 25.15 -6.38 16.86
CA SER A 125 25.96 -6.17 18.08
C SER A 125 25.14 -6.16 19.37
N THR A 126 23.90 -5.70 19.34
CA THR A 126 23.00 -5.66 20.51
C THR A 126 21.93 -6.75 20.49
N PHE A 127 22.21 -7.90 19.88
CA PHE A 127 21.29 -9.04 19.89
C PHE A 127 21.07 -9.61 21.30
N LYS A 128 22.12 -9.61 22.11
CA LYS A 128 22.06 -10.05 23.52
C LYS A 128 21.09 -9.18 24.33
N GLY A 129 20.15 -9.82 25.03
CA GLY A 129 19.06 -9.20 25.79
C GLY A 129 17.82 -8.83 24.96
N SER A 130 17.86 -8.99 23.63
CA SER A 130 16.74 -8.65 22.76
C SER A 130 15.53 -9.58 22.97
N LEU A 131 14.38 -9.21 22.39
CA LEU A 131 13.22 -10.10 22.31
C LEU A 131 13.53 -11.36 21.48
N TRP A 132 14.32 -11.23 20.42
CA TRP A 132 14.74 -12.35 19.58
C TRP A 132 15.53 -13.41 20.35
N GLU A 133 16.50 -13.01 21.18
CA GLU A 133 17.26 -13.95 22.01
C GLU A 133 16.37 -14.65 23.03
N ARG A 134 15.44 -13.91 23.65
CA ARG A 134 14.45 -14.47 24.59
C ARG A 134 13.40 -15.36 23.90
N GLY A 135 13.46 -15.49 22.58
CA GLY A 135 12.48 -16.25 21.82
C GLY A 135 11.10 -15.63 21.90
N VAL A 136 10.99 -14.30 21.91
CA VAL A 136 9.72 -13.56 21.82
C VAL A 136 9.63 -12.97 20.41
N LEU A 137 8.72 -13.51 19.60
CA LEU A 137 8.49 -13.07 18.21
C LEU A 137 7.37 -11.99 18.18
N PRO A 138 7.09 -11.35 17.03
CA PRO A 138 6.04 -10.34 16.94
C PRO A 138 4.67 -10.81 17.45
N LEU A 139 4.29 -12.06 17.14
CA LEU A 139 3.02 -12.63 17.59
C LEU A 139 2.96 -12.73 19.13
N ASP A 140 4.05 -13.14 19.77
CA ASP A 140 4.11 -13.21 21.23
C ASP A 140 4.10 -11.82 21.87
N SER A 141 4.65 -10.82 21.18
CA SER A 141 4.64 -9.43 21.64
C SER A 141 3.21 -8.86 21.72
N VAL A 142 2.27 -9.37 20.91
CA VAL A 142 0.84 -9.03 21.02
C VAL A 142 0.23 -9.61 22.29
N LYS A 143 0.65 -10.81 22.72
CA LYS A 143 0.20 -11.40 24.00
C LYS A 143 0.68 -10.57 25.18
N LEU A 144 1.97 -10.21 25.19
CA LEU A 144 2.55 -9.33 26.20
C LEU A 144 1.82 -7.97 26.24
N LEU A 145 1.47 -7.41 25.07
CA LEU A 145 0.69 -6.18 25.00
C LEU A 145 -0.69 -6.32 25.67
N ALA A 146 -1.37 -7.45 25.45
CA ALA A 146 -2.68 -7.72 26.05
C ALA A 146 -2.61 -7.82 27.58
N GLU A 147 -1.55 -8.44 28.10
CA GLU A 147 -1.28 -8.55 29.54
C GLU A 147 -0.98 -7.17 30.14
N GLU A 148 -0.07 -6.39 29.53
CA GLU A 148 0.33 -5.07 30.01
C GLU A 148 -0.80 -4.03 29.98
N ARG A 149 -1.72 -4.13 29.00
CA ARG A 149 -2.91 -3.26 28.96
C ARG A 149 -4.03 -3.69 29.91
N GLY A 150 -3.91 -4.85 30.56
CA GLY A 150 -4.96 -5.41 31.41
C GLY A 150 -6.24 -5.77 30.62
N GLY A 151 -6.09 -6.19 29.36
CA GLY A 151 -7.19 -6.39 28.41
C GLY A 151 -7.17 -5.38 27.25
N TYR A 152 -8.31 -5.22 26.56
CA TYR A 152 -8.47 -4.28 25.43
C TYR A 152 -7.48 -4.48 24.28
N VAL A 153 -7.07 -5.73 24.06
CA VAL A 153 -6.36 -6.18 22.87
C VAL A 153 -7.12 -7.36 22.31
N GLU A 154 -7.84 -7.13 21.23
CA GLU A 154 -8.60 -8.15 20.52
C GLU A 154 -7.93 -8.41 19.18
N CYS A 155 -6.94 -9.31 19.17
CA CYS A 155 -6.23 -9.70 17.97
C CYS A 155 -6.36 -11.21 17.78
N ASP A 156 -6.42 -11.63 16.52
CA ASP A 156 -6.38 -13.04 16.18
C ASP A 156 -4.97 -13.61 16.31
N MET A 157 -4.87 -14.74 16.99
CA MET A 157 -3.60 -15.37 17.31
C MET A 157 -3.31 -16.62 16.47
N SER A 158 -4.08 -16.86 15.41
CA SER A 158 -3.91 -18.02 14.53
C SER A 158 -2.59 -17.96 13.76
N THR A 159 -2.01 -19.13 13.53
CA THR A 159 -0.78 -19.36 12.76
C THR A 159 -1.01 -20.56 11.83
N THR A 160 -0.27 -20.61 10.73
CA THR A 160 -0.26 -21.73 9.76
C THR A 160 1.14 -22.28 9.49
N LEU A 161 2.20 -21.54 9.83
CA LEU A 161 3.59 -21.96 9.63
C LEU A 161 4.25 -22.47 10.93
N ASP A 162 5.34 -23.23 10.78
CA ASP A 162 6.12 -23.77 11.91
C ASP A 162 7.05 -22.71 12.52
N TRP A 163 6.45 -21.85 13.34
CA TRP A 163 7.13 -20.78 14.06
C TRP A 163 8.06 -21.26 15.17
N ASP A 164 7.83 -22.45 15.74
CA ASP A 164 8.64 -22.98 16.84
C ASP A 164 10.02 -23.44 16.36
N SER A 165 10.09 -24.04 15.17
CA SER A 165 11.37 -24.34 14.51
C SER A 165 12.16 -23.06 14.21
N LEU A 166 11.49 -22.03 13.68
CA LEU A 166 12.15 -20.75 13.38
C LEU A 166 12.60 -20.03 14.66
N ARG A 167 11.77 -20.02 15.71
CA ARG A 167 12.12 -19.48 17.03
C ARG A 167 13.37 -20.14 17.59
N SER A 168 13.39 -21.48 17.63
CA SER A 168 14.52 -22.25 18.12
C SER A 168 15.79 -21.99 17.31
N ARG A 169 15.65 -21.84 15.98
CA ARG A 169 16.76 -21.47 15.10
C ARG A 169 17.30 -20.07 15.42
N ILE A 170 16.42 -19.08 15.53
CA ILE A 170 16.79 -17.69 15.87
C ILE A 170 17.53 -17.63 17.21
N GLN A 171 17.11 -18.38 18.23
CA GLN A 171 17.81 -18.40 19.51
C GLN A 171 19.21 -19.04 19.42
N ARG A 172 19.37 -20.04 18.54
CA ARG A 172 20.65 -20.72 18.33
C ARG A 172 21.65 -19.87 17.54
N VAL A 173 21.20 -19.24 16.46
CA VAL A 173 22.10 -18.60 15.47
C VAL A 173 22.09 -17.07 15.53
N GLY A 174 21.04 -16.51 16.12
CA GLY A 174 20.79 -15.09 16.19
C GLY A 174 20.06 -14.53 14.98
N MET A 175 19.95 -13.20 14.97
CA MET A 175 19.39 -12.41 13.89
C MET A 175 20.44 -11.40 13.41
N ARG A 176 20.53 -11.17 12.10
CA ARG A 176 21.45 -10.16 11.55
C ARG A 176 20.93 -8.73 11.75
N ASN A 177 19.61 -8.57 11.78
CA ASN A 177 18.93 -7.28 11.84
C ASN A 177 18.02 -7.20 13.07
N SER A 178 18.05 -6.09 13.82
CA SER A 178 17.20 -5.91 15.01
C SER A 178 15.71 -5.83 14.68
N ASN A 179 15.39 -5.30 13.50
CA ASN A 179 14.06 -5.15 12.95
C ASN A 179 14.15 -5.46 11.47
N CYS A 180 13.13 -6.11 10.92
CA CYS A 180 13.14 -6.55 9.52
C CYS A 180 11.93 -6.07 8.71
N LEU A 181 10.77 -5.87 9.32
CA LEU A 181 9.52 -5.60 8.60
C LEU A 181 8.97 -4.21 8.92
N ALA A 182 8.70 -3.43 7.89
CA ALA A 182 7.98 -2.16 7.99
C ALA A 182 7.27 -1.87 6.67
N ILE A 183 5.97 -1.64 6.71
CA ILE A 183 5.20 -1.34 5.50
C ILE A 183 5.16 0.18 5.32
N ALA A 184 6.14 0.69 4.56
CA ALA A 184 6.25 2.09 4.19
C ALA A 184 5.35 2.44 2.98
N PRO A 185 5.01 3.72 2.78
CA PRO A 185 4.38 4.16 1.54
C PRO A 185 5.29 3.88 0.33
N THR A 186 4.73 3.34 -0.76
CA THR A 186 5.50 2.96 -1.95
C THR A 186 5.18 3.82 -3.17
N ALA A 187 4.70 5.05 -3.00
CA ALA A 187 4.16 5.90 -4.06
C ALA A 187 5.01 5.90 -5.35
N THR A 188 6.32 6.21 -5.24
CA THR A 188 7.21 6.26 -6.41
C THR A 188 7.49 4.88 -7.00
N ILE A 189 7.86 3.90 -6.17
CA ILE A 189 8.28 2.57 -6.67
C ILE A 189 7.09 1.73 -7.18
N ALA A 190 5.89 1.94 -6.66
CA ALA A 190 4.66 1.34 -7.16
C ALA A 190 4.31 1.91 -8.54
N ASN A 191 4.45 3.23 -8.73
CA ASN A 191 4.28 3.84 -10.06
C ASN A 191 5.31 3.31 -11.08
N ILE A 192 6.57 3.13 -10.67
CA ILE A 192 7.62 2.55 -11.54
C ILE A 192 7.28 1.12 -11.94
N THR A 193 6.71 0.33 -11.01
CA THR A 193 6.38 -1.08 -11.24
C THR A 193 4.97 -1.32 -11.79
N GLY A 194 4.16 -0.25 -11.92
CA GLY A 194 2.78 -0.33 -12.41
C GLY A 194 1.82 -1.02 -11.45
N LEU A 195 2.04 -0.91 -10.14
CA LEU A 195 1.25 -1.60 -9.10
C LEU A 195 0.48 -0.64 -8.20
N SER A 196 -0.49 -1.18 -7.46
CA SER A 196 -1.12 -0.47 -6.34
C SER A 196 -0.11 -0.15 -5.24
N GLN A 197 -0.32 0.98 -4.56
CA GLN A 197 0.57 1.44 -3.49
C GLN A 197 0.41 0.58 -2.24
N CYS A 198 1.53 0.13 -1.68
CA CYS A 198 1.67 -0.65 -0.46
C CYS A 198 0.48 -1.59 -0.16
N ILE A 199 -0.30 -1.23 0.86
CA ILE A 199 -1.52 -1.90 1.35
C ILE A 199 -2.78 -1.09 1.06
N GLU A 200 -2.67 0.00 0.29
CA GLU A 200 -3.77 0.93 0.06
C GLU A 200 -4.84 0.33 -0.86
N PRO A 201 -6.13 0.59 -0.58
CA PRO A 201 -7.18 0.36 -1.56
C PRO A 201 -7.01 1.30 -2.76
N THR A 202 -7.63 0.96 -3.89
CA THR A 202 -7.66 1.86 -5.06
C THR A 202 -8.35 3.18 -4.68
N TYR A 203 -7.62 4.29 -4.78
CA TYR A 203 -8.16 5.62 -4.46
C TYR A 203 -9.31 6.02 -5.39
N GLN A 204 -9.10 5.86 -6.70
CA GLN A 204 -10.07 6.09 -7.77
C GLN A 204 -9.79 5.09 -8.90
N ASN A 205 -10.82 4.50 -9.50
CA ASN A 205 -10.63 3.61 -10.64
C ASN A 205 -10.32 4.37 -11.94
N LEU A 206 -10.49 5.68 -11.95
CA LEU A 206 -10.15 6.57 -13.05
C LEU A 206 -9.62 7.88 -12.46
N TYR A 207 -8.42 8.30 -12.87
CA TYR A 207 -7.86 9.59 -12.51
C TYR A 207 -7.19 10.26 -13.70
N VAL A 208 -7.19 11.60 -13.73
CA VAL A 208 -6.55 12.38 -14.78
C VAL A 208 -5.17 12.82 -14.28
N LYS A 209 -4.14 12.45 -15.03
CA LYS A 209 -2.77 12.91 -14.81
C LYS A 209 -2.45 13.99 -15.85
N SER A 210 -2.29 15.22 -15.38
CA SER A 210 -1.80 16.32 -16.22
C SER A 210 -0.27 16.33 -16.21
N ASN A 211 0.35 16.42 -17.38
CA ASN A 211 1.79 16.65 -17.53
C ASN A 211 2.03 17.72 -18.62
N LEU A 212 3.30 18.03 -18.91
CA LEU A 212 3.68 19.04 -19.90
C LEU A 212 3.14 18.75 -21.32
N SER A 213 2.74 17.52 -21.62
CA SER A 213 2.23 17.07 -22.92
C SER A 213 0.70 16.93 -22.97
N GLY A 214 -0.02 17.32 -21.90
CA GLY A 214 -1.47 17.30 -21.83
C GLY A 214 -2.04 16.47 -20.68
N GLU A 215 -3.36 16.24 -20.73
CA GLU A 215 -4.10 15.46 -19.75
C GLU A 215 -4.28 14.02 -20.21
N PHE A 216 -3.80 13.07 -19.41
CA PHE A 216 -3.92 11.63 -19.67
C PHE A 216 -4.85 11.00 -18.64
N THR A 217 -5.92 10.37 -19.12
CA THR A 217 -6.81 9.58 -18.26
C THR A 217 -6.16 8.22 -17.99
N VAL A 218 -5.85 7.93 -16.73
CA VAL A 218 -5.37 6.63 -16.27
C VAL A 218 -6.55 5.88 -15.66
N VAL A 219 -6.77 4.64 -16.10
CA VAL A 219 -7.88 3.79 -15.65
C VAL A 219 -7.30 2.52 -15.02
N ASN A 220 -7.97 2.00 -14.00
CA ASN A 220 -7.68 0.70 -13.40
C ASN A 220 -7.78 -0.42 -14.47
N GLU A 221 -6.63 -0.98 -14.84
CA GLU A 221 -6.55 -1.99 -15.91
C GLU A 221 -7.33 -3.27 -15.61
N PHE A 222 -7.43 -3.65 -14.32
CA PHE A 222 -8.23 -4.80 -13.89
C PHE A 222 -9.72 -4.56 -14.21
N LEU A 223 -10.22 -3.37 -13.86
CA LEU A 223 -11.60 -2.96 -14.15
C LEU A 223 -11.88 -2.97 -15.66
N VAL A 224 -10.99 -2.35 -16.46
CA VAL A 224 -11.15 -2.31 -17.92
C VAL A 224 -11.23 -3.72 -18.50
N ARG A 225 -10.36 -4.63 -18.05
CA ARG A 225 -10.33 -6.02 -18.51
C ARG A 225 -11.64 -6.74 -18.21
N ASP A 226 -12.22 -6.54 -17.04
CA ASP A 226 -13.48 -7.18 -16.66
C ASP A 226 -14.69 -6.57 -17.38
N LEU A 227 -14.75 -5.24 -17.49
CA LEU A 227 -15.82 -4.59 -18.25
C LEU A 227 -15.80 -5.04 -19.71
N LYS A 228 -14.62 -5.24 -20.30
CA LYS A 228 -14.49 -5.83 -21.65
C LYS A 228 -15.03 -7.25 -21.72
N LYS A 229 -14.70 -8.11 -20.75
CA LYS A 229 -15.24 -9.49 -20.69
C LYS A 229 -16.77 -9.52 -20.56
N LEU A 230 -17.34 -8.52 -19.89
CA LEU A 230 -18.78 -8.36 -19.71
C LEU A 230 -19.46 -7.64 -20.89
N ASN A 231 -18.72 -7.24 -21.93
CA ASN A 231 -19.20 -6.38 -23.02
C ASN A 231 -19.82 -5.05 -22.54
N LEU A 232 -19.30 -4.50 -21.43
CA LEU A 232 -19.72 -3.23 -20.84
C LEU A 232 -18.73 -2.09 -21.10
N TRP A 233 -17.62 -2.35 -21.80
CA TRP A 233 -16.61 -1.34 -22.12
C TRP A 233 -16.93 -0.63 -23.44
N ASP A 234 -17.69 0.46 -23.35
CA ASP A 234 -18.07 1.33 -24.47
C ASP A 234 -17.84 2.82 -24.13
N GLU A 235 -18.10 3.72 -25.09
CA GLU A 235 -17.94 5.16 -24.90
C GLU A 235 -18.83 5.72 -23.78
N VAL A 236 -20.00 5.12 -23.58
CA VAL A 236 -20.95 5.52 -22.52
C VAL A 236 -20.36 5.18 -21.15
N MET A 237 -19.80 3.98 -20.97
CA MET A 237 -19.11 3.58 -19.75
C MET A 237 -17.91 4.48 -19.45
N ILE A 238 -17.12 4.87 -20.45
CA ILE A 238 -16.00 5.79 -20.25
C ILE A 238 -16.52 7.17 -19.80
N ALA A 239 -17.61 7.66 -20.38
CA ALA A 239 -18.25 8.91 -19.98
C ALA A 239 -18.80 8.83 -18.54
N ASP A 240 -19.48 7.74 -18.20
CA ASP A 240 -20.02 7.49 -16.86
C ASP A 240 -18.90 7.42 -15.81
N LEU A 241 -17.81 6.71 -16.10
CA LEU A 241 -16.63 6.65 -15.22
C LEU A 241 -16.00 8.03 -15.00
N LYS A 242 -15.93 8.88 -16.03
CA LYS A 242 -15.44 10.26 -15.88
C LYS A 242 -16.40 11.13 -15.07
N TYR A 243 -17.71 10.97 -15.31
CA TYR A 243 -18.75 11.73 -14.63
C TYR A 243 -18.77 11.40 -13.13
N PHE A 244 -18.63 10.12 -12.77
CA PHE A 244 -18.62 9.64 -11.39
C PHE A 244 -17.22 9.48 -10.77
N ASP A 245 -16.17 10.09 -11.34
CA ASP A 245 -14.80 10.05 -10.77
C ASP A 245 -14.25 8.64 -10.51
N GLY A 246 -14.56 7.70 -11.41
CA GLY A 246 -14.17 6.30 -11.31
C GLY A 246 -14.98 5.47 -10.30
N THR A 247 -16.02 6.06 -9.70
CA THR A 247 -16.93 5.36 -8.80
C THR A 247 -17.94 4.54 -9.60
N LEU A 248 -18.10 3.25 -9.27
CA LEU A 248 -19.02 2.34 -9.95
C LEU A 248 -20.41 2.26 -9.32
N SER A 249 -20.55 2.64 -8.04
CA SER A 249 -21.80 2.45 -7.29
C SER A 249 -23.03 3.07 -7.95
N LYS A 250 -22.85 4.18 -8.70
CA LYS A 250 -23.91 4.93 -9.40
C LYS A 250 -24.15 4.51 -10.86
N ILE A 251 -23.44 3.49 -11.37
CA ILE A 251 -23.56 3.05 -12.76
C ILE A 251 -24.42 1.78 -12.81
N ASP A 252 -25.70 1.92 -13.18
CA ASP A 252 -26.69 0.83 -13.08
C ASP A 252 -26.37 -0.41 -13.91
N ARG A 253 -25.72 -0.22 -15.06
CA ARG A 253 -25.30 -1.34 -15.94
C ARG A 253 -24.19 -2.22 -15.37
N VAL A 254 -23.49 -1.77 -14.31
CA VAL A 254 -22.41 -2.55 -13.70
C VAL A 254 -23.01 -3.55 -12.71
N PRO A 255 -22.72 -4.86 -12.83
CA PRO A 255 -23.17 -5.87 -11.88
C PRO A 255 -22.71 -5.59 -10.43
N PRO A 256 -23.53 -5.91 -9.39
CA PRO A 256 -23.19 -5.62 -7.99
C PRO A 256 -21.86 -6.21 -7.52
N ASP A 257 -21.51 -7.42 -7.97
CA ASP A 257 -20.24 -8.09 -7.64
C ASP A 257 -19.03 -7.32 -8.18
N VAL A 258 -19.14 -6.75 -9.38
CA VAL A 258 -18.11 -5.87 -9.97
C VAL A 258 -18.01 -4.56 -9.20
N ARG A 259 -19.15 -3.98 -8.79
CA ARG A 259 -19.15 -2.76 -7.95
C ARG A 259 -18.45 -3.02 -6.62
N SER A 260 -18.71 -4.14 -5.96
CA SER A 260 -18.05 -4.51 -4.72
C SER A 260 -16.55 -4.78 -4.91
N LEU A 261 -16.16 -5.48 -5.98
CA LEU A 261 -14.76 -5.81 -6.25
C LEU A 261 -13.89 -4.57 -6.47
N TYR A 262 -14.44 -3.56 -7.15
CA TYR A 262 -13.74 -2.32 -7.51
C TYR A 262 -14.20 -1.11 -6.68
N ALA A 263 -14.77 -1.36 -5.49
CA ALA A 263 -15.11 -0.30 -4.55
C ALA A 263 -13.85 0.51 -4.20
N THR A 264 -13.93 1.82 -4.36
CA THR A 264 -12.79 2.71 -4.08
C THR A 264 -12.58 2.92 -2.58
N ALA A 265 -11.46 3.53 -2.22
CA ALA A 265 -11.07 3.81 -0.84
C ALA A 265 -12.15 4.52 0.00
N PHE A 266 -13.01 5.34 -0.62
CA PHE A 266 -14.08 6.09 0.07
C PHE A 266 -15.44 5.39 0.06
N GLU A 267 -15.60 4.32 -0.72
CA GLU A 267 -16.83 3.52 -0.78
C GLU A 267 -16.84 2.36 0.23
N MET A 268 -15.68 2.04 0.79
CA MET A 268 -15.49 1.00 1.80
C MET A 268 -15.54 1.58 3.22
N ASP A 269 -16.08 0.81 4.16
CA ASP A 269 -16.00 1.15 5.58
C ASP A 269 -14.54 1.06 6.08
N ALA A 270 -14.08 2.10 6.79
CA ALA A 270 -12.71 2.19 7.27
C ALA A 270 -12.32 1.06 8.25
N SER A 271 -13.29 0.41 8.90
CA SER A 271 -13.03 -0.74 9.76
C SER A 271 -12.33 -1.88 9.01
N TRP A 272 -12.61 -2.09 7.72
CA TRP A 272 -11.93 -3.13 6.94
C TRP A 272 -10.43 -2.87 6.77
N LEU A 273 -10.03 -1.60 6.66
CA LEU A 273 -8.61 -1.21 6.63
C LEU A 273 -7.95 -1.53 7.96
N VAL A 274 -8.64 -1.23 9.06
CA VAL A 274 -8.18 -1.51 10.43
C VAL A 274 -8.05 -3.00 10.68
N GLU A 275 -9.05 -3.81 10.30
CA GLU A 275 -9.04 -5.26 10.47
C GLU A 275 -7.92 -5.91 9.65
N CYS A 276 -7.77 -5.56 8.38
CA CYS A 276 -6.66 -6.05 7.55
C CYS A 276 -5.30 -5.65 8.12
N ALA A 277 -5.16 -4.40 8.59
CA ALA A 277 -3.93 -3.92 9.20
C ALA A 277 -3.61 -4.66 10.50
N ALA A 278 -4.61 -4.96 11.32
CA ALA A 278 -4.44 -5.68 12.57
C ALA A 278 -3.90 -7.10 12.33
N ARG A 279 -4.46 -7.81 11.34
CA ARG A 279 -3.97 -9.13 10.93
C ARG A 279 -2.54 -9.12 10.42
N ARG A 280 -2.11 -8.05 9.75
CA ARG A 280 -0.71 -7.88 9.36
C ARG A 280 0.19 -7.53 10.55
N GLN A 281 -0.28 -6.66 11.45
CA GLN A 281 0.54 -6.07 12.51
C GLN A 281 1.09 -7.10 13.49
N LYS A 282 0.38 -8.20 13.74
CA LYS A 282 0.86 -9.30 14.59
C LYS A 282 2.12 -9.98 14.07
N TRP A 283 2.41 -9.84 12.77
CA TRP A 283 3.61 -10.38 12.13
C TRP A 283 4.74 -9.35 11.96
N VAL A 284 4.43 -8.06 12.07
CA VAL A 284 5.35 -6.95 11.77
C VAL A 284 6.02 -6.47 13.07
N ASP A 285 7.36 -6.56 13.12
CA ASP A 285 8.16 -6.12 14.26
C ASP A 285 8.24 -4.60 14.42
N GLN A 286 8.14 -3.82 13.34
CA GLN A 286 7.91 -2.38 13.38
C GLN A 286 6.42 -2.07 13.21
N SER A 287 6.04 -1.21 12.26
CA SER A 287 4.65 -0.85 12.01
C SER A 287 4.34 -0.74 10.50
N GLN A 288 3.15 -0.23 10.18
CA GLN A 288 2.67 0.01 8.83
C GLN A 288 2.07 1.41 8.72
N SER A 289 2.31 2.09 7.59
CA SER A 289 1.69 3.38 7.30
C SER A 289 0.27 3.15 6.78
N LEU A 290 -0.70 3.25 7.71
CA LEU A 290 -2.11 2.99 7.46
C LEU A 290 -2.88 4.30 7.27
N ASN A 291 -3.19 4.65 6.03
CA ASN A 291 -4.14 5.72 5.76
C ASN A 291 -5.57 5.27 6.09
N ILE A 292 -6.39 6.22 6.56
CA ILE A 292 -7.81 6.02 6.85
C ILE A 292 -8.60 6.92 5.90
N TYR A 293 -9.56 6.33 5.20
CA TYR A 293 -10.40 7.01 4.22
C TYR A 293 -11.84 7.08 4.73
N MET A 294 -12.46 8.26 4.65
CA MET A 294 -13.84 8.45 5.05
C MET A 294 -14.60 9.34 4.06
N ALA A 295 -15.75 8.85 3.58
CA ALA A 295 -16.72 9.68 2.89
C ALA A 295 -17.39 10.60 3.93
N GLY A 296 -17.05 11.89 3.89
CA GLY A 296 -17.50 12.89 4.85
C GLY A 296 -16.77 12.84 6.21
N ALA A 297 -16.97 13.89 7.01
CA ALA A 297 -16.43 13.98 8.35
C ALA A 297 -17.52 13.71 9.40
N SER A 298 -17.37 12.65 10.19
CA SER A 298 -18.23 12.35 11.33
C SER A 298 -17.39 12.05 12.55
N GLY A 299 -17.53 12.88 13.61
CA GLY A 299 -16.79 12.69 14.86
C GLY A 299 -17.04 11.33 15.50
N LYS A 300 -18.28 10.82 15.41
CA LYS A 300 -18.64 9.48 15.89
C LYS A 300 -17.89 8.38 15.13
N LYS A 301 -17.87 8.43 13.80
CA LYS A 301 -17.14 7.43 12.98
C LYS A 301 -15.64 7.47 13.22
N LEU A 302 -15.07 8.67 13.43
CA LEU A 302 -13.66 8.82 13.79
C LEU A 302 -13.37 8.16 15.14
N ASP A 303 -14.17 8.46 16.16
CA ASP A 303 -14.04 7.86 17.49
C ASP A 303 -14.10 6.32 17.43
N GLU A 304 -15.11 5.77 16.74
CA GLU A 304 -15.27 4.33 16.54
C GLU A 304 -14.07 3.70 15.80
N THR A 305 -13.60 4.33 14.72
CA THR A 305 -12.49 3.80 13.90
C THR A 305 -11.16 3.80 14.67
N TYR A 306 -10.83 4.88 15.38
CA TYR A 306 -9.57 4.96 16.13
C TYR A 306 -9.60 4.10 17.40
N LYS A 307 -10.76 3.98 18.07
CA LYS A 307 -10.92 3.02 19.16
C LYS A 307 -10.77 1.58 18.67
N LEU A 308 -11.34 1.24 17.51
CA LEU A 308 -11.14 -0.06 16.90
C LEU A 308 -9.65 -0.31 16.61
N ALA A 309 -8.94 0.66 16.00
CA ALA A 309 -7.51 0.54 15.73
C ALA A 309 -6.69 0.29 17.01
N TRP A 310 -7.00 1.00 18.08
CA TRP A 310 -6.35 0.80 19.39
C TRP A 310 -6.68 -0.56 19.99
N LEU A 311 -7.96 -0.96 19.98
CA LEU A 311 -8.45 -2.24 20.50
C LEU A 311 -7.86 -3.44 19.74
N ARG A 312 -7.61 -3.30 18.43
CA ARG A 312 -6.93 -4.29 17.60
C ARG A 312 -5.41 -4.32 17.78
N GLY A 313 -4.85 -3.49 18.65
CA GLY A 313 -3.41 -3.48 18.96
C GLY A 313 -2.54 -2.86 17.88
N LEU A 314 -3.09 -2.01 17.00
CA LEU A 314 -2.29 -1.30 16.00
C LEU A 314 -1.30 -0.34 16.66
N LYS A 315 -0.08 -0.27 16.09
CA LYS A 315 0.97 0.63 16.56
C LYS A 315 0.84 2.04 15.96
N THR A 316 0.39 2.16 14.70
CA THR A 316 0.26 3.45 14.01
C THR A 316 -0.95 3.54 13.09
N THR A 317 -1.53 4.73 13.00
CA THR A 317 -2.29 5.23 11.86
C THR A 317 -1.48 6.32 11.15
N TYR A 318 -1.91 6.75 9.95
CA TYR A 318 -1.18 7.74 9.16
C TYR A 318 -2.04 8.96 8.78
N TYR A 319 -2.38 9.18 7.51
CA TYR A 319 -3.29 10.28 7.15
C TYR A 319 -4.75 9.86 7.31
N LEU A 320 -5.56 10.78 7.83
CA LEU A 320 -6.99 10.80 7.59
C LEU A 320 -7.25 11.52 6.27
N ARG A 321 -7.89 10.83 5.32
CA ARG A 321 -8.35 11.38 4.05
C ARG A 321 -9.86 11.47 4.09
N THR A 322 -10.40 12.67 3.94
CA THR A 322 -11.84 12.91 3.86
C THR A 322 -12.20 13.50 2.51
N LEU A 323 -13.34 13.08 1.96
CA LEU A 323 -14.01 13.85 0.91
C LEU A 323 -14.89 14.91 1.58
N GLY A 324 -14.72 16.17 1.19
CA GLY A 324 -15.65 17.23 1.57
C GLY A 324 -17.04 16.94 0.98
N ALA A 325 -18.11 17.27 1.70
CA ALA A 325 -19.48 17.07 1.23
C ALA A 325 -19.79 17.84 -0.08
N THR A 326 -19.00 18.88 -0.37
CA THR A 326 -19.06 19.71 -1.57
C THR A 326 -17.81 19.46 -2.42
N SER A 327 -17.74 18.32 -3.12
CA SER A 327 -16.94 18.27 -4.34
C SER A 327 -17.75 18.97 -5.44
N THR A 328 -17.28 20.16 -5.80
CA THR A 328 -17.66 21.07 -6.88
C THR A 328 -18.54 20.43 -7.97
N GLU A 329 -19.69 21.06 -8.27
CA GLU A 329 -20.36 20.85 -9.55
C GLU A 329 -19.31 20.97 -10.66
N LYS A 330 -19.06 19.88 -11.36
CA LYS A 330 -18.19 19.90 -12.51
C LYS A 330 -18.93 20.65 -13.61
N SER A 331 -18.38 21.80 -13.99
CA SER A 331 -18.70 22.48 -15.25
C SER A 331 -18.27 21.57 -16.40
N THR A 332 -19.07 20.54 -16.70
CA THR A 332 -18.94 19.83 -17.96
C THR A 332 -19.49 20.76 -19.02
N SER A 333 -18.59 21.51 -19.64
CA SER A 333 -18.82 22.23 -20.88
C SER A 333 -19.17 21.23 -21.97
N LYS A 334 -20.45 20.84 -22.03
CA LYS A 334 -21.25 20.35 -23.17
C LYS A 334 -22.48 19.57 -22.66
N ALA A 335 -23.37 20.26 -21.96
CA ALA A 335 -24.78 19.89 -21.94
C ALA A 335 -25.51 20.81 -22.92
N GLY A 336 -25.40 20.48 -24.20
CA GLY A 336 -26.17 21.14 -25.24
C GLY A 336 -27.64 20.74 -25.09
N GLN A 337 -28.39 21.50 -24.29
CA GLN A 337 -29.83 21.65 -24.48
C GLN A 337 -30.37 22.82 -23.66
N LEU A 338 -31.16 23.65 -24.35
CA LEU A 338 -32.10 24.69 -23.89
C LEU A 338 -31.56 26.12 -23.75
N ASN A 339 -31.61 26.88 -24.85
CA ASN A 339 -32.68 27.89 -25.05
C ASN A 339 -32.67 28.42 -26.48
N ALA A 340 -33.86 28.49 -27.08
CA ALA A 340 -34.11 28.84 -28.47
C ALA A 340 -34.17 30.36 -28.70
N VAL A 341 -33.64 30.83 -29.83
CA VAL A 341 -34.20 31.92 -30.66
C VAL A 341 -33.75 31.68 -32.12
N PRO A 342 -34.64 31.71 -33.14
CA PRO A 342 -34.22 31.67 -34.53
C PRO A 342 -33.81 33.08 -34.98
N SER A 343 -32.62 33.22 -35.56
CA SER A 343 -32.24 34.43 -36.29
C SER A 343 -31.51 34.07 -37.57
N ASP A 344 -32.24 34.19 -38.67
CA ASP A 344 -31.72 34.46 -40.00
C ASP A 344 -30.78 35.69 -39.93
N GLY A 345 -29.62 35.63 -40.59
CA GLY A 345 -28.70 36.77 -40.71
C GLY A 345 -27.24 36.36 -40.90
N GLY A 346 -26.68 36.62 -42.08
CA GLY A 346 -25.36 36.12 -42.52
C GLY A 346 -24.13 36.91 -42.08
N MET A 347 -22.97 36.34 -42.44
CA MET A 347 -21.60 36.90 -42.54
C MET A 347 -20.96 37.32 -41.19
N SER A 348 -19.71 37.04 -40.86
CA SER A 348 -18.48 36.85 -41.63
C SER A 348 -17.47 35.97 -40.88
N ALA A 349 -16.54 35.37 -41.63
CA ALA A 349 -15.40 34.60 -41.15
C ALA A 349 -14.37 35.50 -40.45
N ASP A 350 -13.79 35.02 -39.35
CA ASP A 350 -12.52 35.53 -38.82
C ASP A 350 -11.59 34.36 -38.44
N GLU A 351 -10.32 34.56 -38.78
CA GLU A 351 -9.27 33.55 -38.94
C GLU A 351 -8.80 32.88 -37.63
N GLN A 352 -8.56 31.57 -37.68
CA GLN A 352 -7.78 30.86 -36.67
C GLN A 352 -6.28 31.15 -36.84
N PRO A 353 -5.49 31.36 -35.77
CA PRO A 353 -4.06 31.52 -35.90
C PRO A 353 -3.41 30.21 -36.36
N LYS A 354 -2.64 30.27 -37.46
CA LYS A 354 -1.88 29.16 -38.03
C LYS A 354 -0.79 28.72 -37.04
N ALA A 355 -0.85 27.46 -36.61
CA ALA A 355 0.20 26.83 -35.83
C ALA A 355 1.44 26.58 -36.72
N CYS A 356 2.60 27.10 -36.32
CA CYS A 356 3.88 26.80 -36.96
C CYS A 356 4.33 25.36 -36.65
N SER A 357 4.91 24.71 -37.66
CA SER A 357 5.46 23.35 -37.59
C SER A 357 6.85 23.37 -36.96
N ILE A 358 7.14 22.39 -36.10
CA ILE A 358 8.46 22.15 -35.46
C ILE A 358 9.58 21.82 -36.46
N LEU A 359 9.24 21.62 -37.73
CA LEU A 359 10.19 21.25 -38.79
C LEU A 359 10.64 22.44 -39.65
N ASP A 360 10.19 23.66 -39.36
CA ASP A 360 10.63 24.88 -40.06
C ASP A 360 11.80 25.56 -39.32
N PRO A 361 13.02 25.56 -39.89
CA PRO A 361 14.21 26.10 -39.23
C PRO A 361 14.29 27.63 -39.18
N GLU A 362 13.33 28.40 -39.74
CA GLU A 362 13.34 29.87 -39.71
C GLU A 362 12.27 30.51 -38.79
N CYS A 363 11.66 29.74 -37.88
CA CYS A 363 10.68 30.31 -36.94
C CYS A 363 11.35 31.02 -35.74
N GLU A 364 11.39 32.36 -35.76
CA GLU A 364 11.97 33.25 -34.74
C GLU A 364 11.18 33.33 -33.39
N ALA A 365 10.28 32.39 -33.10
CA ALA A 365 9.43 32.45 -31.90
C ALA A 365 10.07 31.84 -30.62
N CYS A 366 11.36 31.51 -30.63
CA CYS A 366 12.07 30.90 -29.50
C CYS A 366 13.46 31.52 -29.25
N GLN A 367 13.55 32.85 -29.18
CA GLN A 367 14.64 33.55 -28.47
C GLN A 367 14.19 34.03 -27.10
#